data_AF-M1ZMY6-F1
#
_entry.id   AF-M1ZMY6-F1
#
_cell.length_a   1.000
_cell.length_b   1.000
_cell.length_c   1.000
_cell.angle_alpha   90.00
_cell.angle_beta   90.00
_cell.angle_gamma   90.00
#
_symmetry.space_group_name_H-M   'P 1'
#
loop_
_entity.id
_entity.type
_entity.pdbx_description
1 polymer ?
#
loop_
_entity_poly.entity_id
_entity_poly.type
_entity_poly.pdbx_seq_one_letter_code
_entity_poly.pdbx_strand_id
1 'polypeptide(L)'
;MLKTLGSIIMILGGATLVIFSFYNNHKEVMKIANKDTNRLKKYLKHKKLLNLIVGFCFVILGMISILNIYNGDLIWIMSLIILFFDRVIEFVIDKKHKEIN
;
A
#
# COMPACT_ATOMS: atom_id res chain seq x y z
N MET A 1 -6.27 -7.77 24.74
CA MET A 1 -4.85 -7.41 24.54
C MET A 1 -4.37 -7.72 23.12
N LEU A 2 -4.58 -8.94 22.59
CA LEU A 2 -4.18 -9.28 21.21
C LEU A 2 -4.89 -8.44 20.13
N LYS A 3 -6.20 -8.22 20.30
CA LYS A 3 -7.02 -7.44 19.35
C LYS A 3 -6.51 -6.00 19.21
N THR A 4 -6.28 -5.31 20.33
CA THR A 4 -5.75 -3.94 20.36
C THR A 4 -4.35 -3.84 19.77
N LEU A 5 -3.47 -4.82 20.04
CA LEU A 5 -2.13 -4.86 19.44
C LEU A 5 -2.20 -5.00 17.91
N GLY A 6 -3.08 -5.88 17.41
CA GLY A 6 -3.31 -6.07 15.99
C GLY A 6 -3.81 -4.80 15.29
N SER A 7 -4.76 -4.09 15.92
CA SER A 7 -5.27 -2.82 15.38
C SER A 7 -4.16 -1.75 15.29
N ILE A 8 -3.31 -1.65 16.32
CA ILE A 8 -2.17 -0.71 16.32
C ILE A 8 -1.20 -1.03 15.19
N ILE A 9 -0.88 -2.31 14.98
CA ILE A 9 -0.02 -2.74 13.87
C ILE A 9 -0.62 -2.37 12.51
N MET A 10 -1.94 -2.55 12.33
CA MET A 10 -2.63 -2.14 11.10
C MET A 10 -2.52 -0.62 10.87
N ILE A 11 -2.75 0.20 11.90
CA ILE A 11 -2.64 1.66 11.79
C ILE A 11 -1.21 2.07 11.44
N LEU A 12 -0.21 1.55 12.16
CA LEU A 12 1.19 1.88 11.94
C LEU A 12 1.69 1.43 10.57
N GLY A 13 1.30 0.21 10.14
CA GLY A 13 1.61 -0.31 8.82
C GLY A 13 0.99 0.54 7.71
N GLY A 14 -0.29 0.88 7.85
CA GLY A 14 -0.99 1.74 6.91
C GLY A 14 -0.40 3.15 6.83
N ALA A 15 -0.10 3.77 7.97
CA ALA A 15 0.53 5.10 8.03
C ALA A 15 1.92 5.09 7.39
N THR A 16 2.71 4.04 7.62
CA THR A 16 4.05 3.89 7.03
C THR A 16 3.97 3.76 5.51
N LEU A 17 3.01 2.98 4.97
CA LEU A 17 2.78 2.88 3.52
C LEU A 17 2.43 4.23 2.90
N VAL A 18 1.57 5.03 3.56
CA VAL A 18 1.21 6.37 3.10
C VAL A 18 2.44 7.28 3.08
N ILE A 19 3.20 7.36 4.18
CA ILE A 19 4.41 8.19 4.28
C ILE A 19 5.44 7.79 3.21
N PHE A 20 5.70 6.49 3.08
CA PHE A 20 6.68 5.96 2.13
C PHE A 20 6.27 6.26 0.68
N SER A 21 4.98 6.19 0.37
CA SER A 21 4.43 6.52 -0.95
C SER A 21 4.70 7.97 -1.35
N PHE A 22 4.68 8.91 -0.40
CA PHE A 22 5.07 10.30 -0.66
C PHE A 22 6.59 10.48 -0.78
N TYR A 23 7.37 9.85 0.11
CA TYR A 23 8.83 10.02 0.15
C TYR A 23 9.54 9.42 -1.06
N ASN A 24 9.23 8.16 -1.43
CA ASN A 24 9.91 7.48 -2.55
C ASN A 24 9.59 8.15 -3.89
N ASN A 25 8.37 8.63 -4.07
CA ASN A 25 7.98 9.33 -5.29
C ASN A 25 8.77 10.62 -5.50
N HIS A 26 9.16 11.33 -4.44
CA HIS A 26 9.98 12.54 -4.58
C HIS A 26 11.42 12.20 -5.03
N LYS A 27 12.03 11.20 -4.39
CA LYS A 27 13.44 10.83 -4.63
C LYS A 27 13.65 10.14 -5.98
N GLU A 28 12.70 9.33 -6.43
CA GLU A 28 12.78 8.64 -7.72
C GLU A 28 12.44 9.55 -8.89
N VAL A 29 11.43 10.43 -8.77
CA VAL A 29 11.14 11.43 -9.82
C VAL A 29 12.33 12.35 -10.07
N MET A 30 13.09 12.70 -9.02
CA MET A 30 14.31 13.52 -9.15
C MET A 30 15.45 12.79 -9.88
N LYS A 31 15.56 11.46 -9.77
CA LYS A 31 16.54 10.65 -10.51
C LYS A 31 16.14 10.40 -11.97
N ILE A 32 14.84 10.41 -12.27
CA ILE A 32 14.29 10.00 -13.58
C ILE A 32 14.39 11.10 -14.64
N ALA A 33 14.72 12.36 -14.30
CA ALA A 33 14.88 13.42 -15.29
C ALA A 33 15.89 13.11 -16.43
N ASN A 34 16.72 12.07 -16.29
CA ASN A 34 17.86 11.81 -17.18
C ASN A 34 17.76 10.63 -18.17
N LYS A 35 16.75 9.73 -18.14
CA LYS A 35 16.62 8.66 -19.17
C LYS A 35 15.22 8.01 -19.20
N ASP A 36 14.72 7.81 -20.41
CA ASP A 36 13.48 7.12 -20.84
C ASP A 36 12.31 7.12 -19.83
N THR A 37 11.67 8.28 -19.73
CA THR A 37 11.00 8.74 -18.52
C THR A 37 9.52 8.38 -18.41
N ASN A 38 8.83 8.16 -19.53
CA ASN A 38 7.37 8.19 -19.53
C ASN A 38 6.74 6.87 -19.01
N ARG A 39 7.31 5.71 -19.35
CA ARG A 39 6.84 4.40 -18.86
C ARG A 39 7.22 4.15 -17.40
N LEU A 40 8.44 4.49 -16.99
CA LEU A 40 8.86 4.37 -15.59
C LEU A 40 8.09 5.33 -14.67
N LYS A 41 7.85 6.57 -15.11
CA LYS A 41 6.99 7.53 -14.38
C LYS A 41 5.56 6.99 -14.24
N LYS A 42 5.04 6.30 -15.27
CA LYS A 42 3.72 5.65 -15.21
C LYS A 42 3.72 4.50 -14.20
N TYR A 43 4.73 3.62 -14.21
CA TYR A 43 4.90 2.54 -13.23
C TYR A 43 4.89 3.09 -11.80
N LEU A 44 5.75 4.07 -11.51
CA LEU A 44 5.87 4.66 -10.18
C LEU A 44 4.58 5.35 -9.74
N LYS A 45 3.85 6.00 -10.66
CA LYS A 45 2.54 6.58 -10.36
C LYS A 45 1.52 5.49 -9.96
N HIS A 46 1.52 4.34 -10.63
CA HIS A 46 0.60 3.24 -10.28
C HIS A 46 0.98 2.61 -8.94
N LYS A 47 2.27 2.37 -8.71
CA LYS A 47 2.78 1.85 -7.43
C LYS A 47 2.48 2.79 -6.26
N LYS A 48 2.65 4.10 -6.46
CA LYS A 48 2.28 5.14 -5.50
C LYS A 48 0.79 5.08 -5.14
N LEU A 49 -0.06 5.03 -6.17
CA LEU A 49 -1.51 5.00 -5.98
C LEU A 49 -1.94 3.74 -5.24
N LEU A 50 -1.38 2.57 -5.59
CA LEU A 50 -1.63 1.32 -4.90
C LEU A 50 -1.25 1.39 -3.42
N ASN A 51 -0.03 1.83 -3.11
CA ASN A 51 0.45 1.99 -1.73
C ASN A 51 -0.42 2.97 -0.92
N LEU A 52 -0.92 4.04 -1.54
CA LEU A 52 -1.83 4.97 -0.88
C LEU A 52 -3.17 4.31 -0.57
N ILE A 53 -3.79 3.65 -1.54
CA ILE A 53 -5.08 2.98 -1.36
C ILE A 53 -4.97 1.93 -0.24
N VAL A 54 -3.98 1.04 -0.33
CA VAL A 54 -3.75 -0.02 0.67
C VAL A 54 -3.44 0.59 2.03
N GLY A 55 -2.58 1.60 2.09
CA GLY A 55 -2.23 2.29 3.33
C GLY A 55 -3.45 2.91 4.01
N PHE A 56 -4.31 3.61 3.27
CA PHE A 56 -5.56 4.17 3.79
C PHE A 56 -6.53 3.09 4.26
N CYS A 57 -6.69 2.00 3.50
CA CYS A 57 -7.53 0.87 3.93
C CYS A 57 -7.08 0.30 5.27
N PHE A 58 -5.78 0.12 5.47
CA PHE A 58 -5.21 -0.38 6.73
C PHE A 58 -5.42 0.58 7.91
N VAL A 59 -5.25 1.88 7.70
CA VAL A 59 -5.53 2.90 8.73
C VAL A 59 -7.01 2.89 9.12
N ILE A 60 -7.92 2.84 8.14
CA ILE A 60 -9.36 2.81 8.39
C ILE A 60 -9.75 1.53 9.13
N LEU A 61 -9.30 0.36 8.67
CA LEU A 61 -9.59 -0.92 9.33
C LEU A 61 -9.03 -0.97 10.75
N GLY A 62 -7.83 -0.44 10.97
CA GLY A 62 -7.24 -0.31 12.29
C GLY A 62 -8.07 0.59 13.22
N MET A 63 -8.54 1.74 12.74
CA MET A 63 -9.44 2.62 13.50
C MET A 63 -10.78 1.96 13.83
N ILE A 64 -11.43 1.33 12.84
CA ILE A 64 -12.69 0.60 13.01
C ILE A 64 -12.53 -0.52 14.07
N SER A 65 -11.37 -1.19 14.08
CA SER A 65 -11.06 -2.23 15.03
C SER A 65 -10.87 -1.70 16.46
N ILE A 66 -10.32 -0.50 16.65
CA ILE A 66 -10.19 0.14 17.98
C ILE A 66 -11.55 0.61 18.49
N LEU A 67 -12.38 1.18 17.61
CA LEU A 67 -13.73 1.63 17.94
C LEU A 67 -14.71 0.46 18.16
N ASN A 68 -14.26 -0.79 17.94
CA ASN A 68 -15.04 -2.01 18.11
C ASN A 68 -16.39 -1.99 17.36
N ILE A 69 -16.43 -1.31 16.21
CA ILE A 69 -17.64 -1.14 15.39
C ILE A 69 -18.01 -2.47 14.68
N TYR A 70 -17.00 -3.25 14.29
CA TYR A 70 -17.15 -4.53 13.60
C TYR A 70 -16.43 -5.66 14.34
N ASN A 71 -16.82 -6.91 14.06
CA ASN A 71 -16.12 -8.07 14.58
C ASN A 71 -14.65 -8.05 14.13
N GLY A 72 -13.72 -8.15 15.08
CA GLY A 72 -12.28 -8.22 14.82
C GLY A 72 -11.90 -9.32 13.82
N ASP A 73 -12.57 -10.49 13.86
CA ASP A 73 -12.24 -11.59 12.95
C ASP A 73 -12.56 -11.23 11.49
N LEU A 74 -13.66 -10.50 11.25
CA LEU A 74 -14.00 -9.96 9.93
C LEU A 74 -12.97 -8.93 9.46
N ILE A 75 -12.48 -8.09 10.37
CA ILE A 75 -11.44 -7.08 10.05
C ILE A 75 -10.13 -7.77 9.66
N TRP A 76 -9.76 -8.85 10.35
CA TRP A 76 -8.60 -9.67 9.99
C TRP A 76 -8.75 -10.32 8.61
N ILE A 77 -9.90 -10.92 8.31
CA ILE A 77 -10.18 -11.51 7.00
C ILE A 77 -10.11 -10.45 5.90
N MET A 78 -10.72 -9.28 6.11
CA MET A 78 -10.65 -8.17 5.15
C MET A 78 -9.22 -7.69 4.92
N SER A 79 -8.42 -7.60 5.97
CA SER A 79 -7.01 -7.21 5.87
C SER A 79 -6.20 -8.20 5.03
N LEU A 80 -6.44 -9.51 5.20
CA LEU A 80 -5.80 -10.56 4.39
C LEU A 80 -6.22 -10.49 2.92
N ILE A 81 -7.50 -10.24 2.65
CA ILE A 81 -8.01 -10.06 1.28
C ILE A 81 -7.33 -8.87 0.60
N ILE A 82 -7.22 -7.73 1.30
CA ILE A 82 -6.54 -6.54 0.79
C ILE A 82 -5.08 -6.85 0.46
N LEU A 83 -4.35 -7.54 1.35
CA LEU A 83 -2.96 -7.94 1.10
C LEU A 83 -2.83 -8.87 -0.10
N PHE A 84 -3.75 -9.82 -0.25
CA PHE A 84 -3.74 -10.72 -1.40
C PHE A 84 -3.91 -9.93 -2.70
N PHE A 85 -4.90 -9.04 -2.77
CA PHE A 85 -5.12 -8.20 -3.95
C PHE A 85 -3.95 -7.25 -4.21
N ASP A 86 -3.36 -6.65 -3.18
CA ASP A 86 -2.16 -5.82 -3.30
C ASP A 86 -1.03 -6.58 -4.00
N ARG A 87 -0.75 -7.83 -3.59
CA ARG A 87 0.26 -8.69 -4.23
C ARG A 87 -0.08 -9.07 -5.66
N VAL A 88 -1.35 -9.38 -5.94
CA VAL A 88 -1.79 -9.70 -7.31
C VAL A 88 -1.63 -8.48 -8.22
N ILE A 89 -2.03 -7.29 -7.76
CA ILE A 89 -1.91 -6.05 -8.53
C ILE A 89 -0.43 -5.69 -8.72
N GLU A 90 0.39 -5.78 -7.67
CA GLU A 90 1.84 -5.55 -7.76
C GLU A 90 2.48 -6.49 -8.78
N PHE A 91 2.14 -7.78 -8.76
CA PHE A 91 2.62 -8.75 -9.74
C PHE A 91 2.22 -8.38 -11.18
N VAL A 92 0.98 -7.94 -11.41
CA VAL A 92 0.50 -7.53 -12.74
C VAL A 92 1.23 -6.26 -13.21
N ILE A 93 1.40 -5.28 -12.33
CA ILE A 93 2.13 -4.04 -12.64
C ILE A 93 3.58 -4.37 -12.97
N ASP A 94 4.24 -5.20 -12.15
CA ASP A 94 5.62 -5.63 -12.37
C ASP A 94 5.76 -6.41 -13.66
N LYS A 95 4.93 -7.41 -13.94
CA LYS A 95 4.96 -8.18 -15.20
C LYS A 95 4.84 -7.27 -16.43
N LYS A 96 3.98 -6.25 -16.37
CA LYS A 96 3.78 -5.28 -17.46
C LYS A 96 4.99 -4.38 -17.70
N HIS A 97 5.90 -4.25 -16.73
CA HIS A 97 7.06 -3.36 -16.82
C HIS A 97 8.41 -4.11 -16.73
N LYS A 98 8.42 -5.42 -16.43
CA LYS A 98 9.60 -6.32 -16.40
C LYS A 98 10.04 -6.84 -17.76
N GLU A 99 9.28 -6.63 -18.83
CA GLU A 99 9.71 -6.96 -20.21
C GLU A 99 10.84 -6.03 -20.74
N ILE A 100 11.51 -5.28 -19.87
CA ILE A 100 12.60 -4.37 -20.24
C ILE A 100 13.79 -4.59 -19.28
N ASN A 101 14.30 -5.82 -19.26
CA ASN A 101 15.65 -6.12 -18.81
C ASN A 101 16.23 -7.22 -19.68
#